data_AF-A0A9P1KK69-F1
#
_entry.id   AF-A0A9P1KK69-F1
#
_cell.length_a   1.000
_cell.length_b   1.000
_cell.length_c   1.000
_cell.angle_alpha   90.00
_cell.angle_beta   90.00
_cell.angle_gamma   90.00
#
_symmetry.space_group_name_H-M   'P 1'
#
loop_
_entity.id
_entity.type
_entity.pdbx_description
1 polymer ?
#
loop_
_entity_poly.entity_id
_entity_poly.type
_entity_poly.pdbx_seq_one_letter_code
_entity_poly.pdbx_strand_id
1 'polypeptide(L)'
;MLILAYLLRTSLEWRGAEINLNLVVPDETAAVAAHTNLAKVVAQLRIGAKPQVIVSQGQPFPEILRSSSQDADLVFLGMATPKEDLQYSKYYEGLQKMATGLPATIFVLAAPDFAFSEVLQKD
;
A
#
# COMPACT_ATOMS: atom_id res chain seq x y z
N MET A 1 0.24 -7.34 0.48
CA MET A 1 -0.34 -6.20 1.23
C MET A 1 -1.86 -6.30 1.35
N LEU A 2 -2.62 -6.36 0.25
CA LEU A 2 -4.10 -6.34 0.29
C LEU A 2 -4.75 -7.41 1.17
N ILE A 3 -4.17 -8.62 1.23
CA ILE A 3 -4.68 -9.69 2.09
C ILE A 3 -4.56 -9.35 3.57
N LEU A 4 -3.51 -8.63 3.97
CA LEU A 4 -3.34 -8.20 5.36
C LEU A 4 -4.40 -7.17 5.73
N ALA A 5 -4.68 -6.21 4.84
CA ALA A 5 -5.75 -5.24 5.04
C ALA A 5 -7.14 -5.91 5.12
N TYR A 6 -7.39 -6.91 4.28
CA TYR A 6 -8.62 -7.70 4.33
C TYR A 6 -8.75 -8.50 5.63
N LEU A 7 -7.70 -9.24 6.01
CA LEU A 7 -7.67 -10.04 7.24
C LEU A 7 -7.83 -9.17 8.48
N LEU A 8 -7.23 -7.98 8.50
CA LEU A 8 -7.39 -7.03 9.60
C LEU A 8 -8.86 -6.73 9.86
N ARG A 9 -9.64 -6.43 8.81
CA ARG A 9 -11.09 -6.18 8.91
C ARG A 9 -11.93 -7.36 9.38
N THR A 10 -11.38 -8.58 9.43
CA THR A 10 -12.08 -9.73 9.98
C THR A 10 -12.10 -9.74 11.52
N SER A 11 -11.19 -8.99 12.16
CA SER A 11 -11.18 -8.79 13.60
C SER A 11 -12.32 -7.88 14.05
N LEU A 12 -12.76 -8.01 15.31
CA LEU A 12 -13.87 -7.22 15.84
C LEU A 12 -13.54 -5.72 15.87
N GLU A 13 -12.32 -5.37 16.25
CA GLU A 13 -11.86 -3.99 16.42
C GLU A 13 -11.80 -3.23 15.07
N TRP A 14 -11.49 -3.94 13.98
CA TRP A 14 -11.27 -3.33 12.67
C TRP A 14 -12.41 -3.60 11.67
N ARG A 15 -13.52 -4.20 12.12
CA ARG A 15 -14.66 -4.57 11.25
C ARG A 15 -15.19 -3.39 10.43
N GLY A 16 -15.20 -2.20 11.05
CA GLY A 16 -15.66 -0.95 10.44
C GLY A 16 -14.58 -0.16 9.70
N ALA A 17 -13.33 -0.63 9.68
CA ALA A 17 -12.23 0.14 9.10
C ALA A 17 -12.40 0.29 7.58
N GLU A 18 -12.07 1.49 7.08
CA GLU A 18 -12.02 1.77 5.66
C GLU A 18 -10.64 1.41 5.10
N ILE A 19 -10.60 0.66 4.00
CA ILE A 19 -9.34 0.35 3.32
C ILE A 19 -9.15 1.39 2.21
N ASN A 20 -8.12 2.23 2.31
CA ASN A 20 -7.68 3.10 1.21
C ASN A 20 -6.51 2.44 0.48
N LEU A 21 -6.68 2.19 -0.82
CA LEU A 21 -5.64 1.62 -1.68
C LEU A 21 -5.01 2.73 -2.52
N ASN A 22 -3.88 3.25 -2.05
CA ASN A 22 -3.18 4.37 -2.68
C ASN A 22 -2.16 3.86 -3.70
N LEU A 23 -2.20 4.41 -4.92
CA LEU A 23 -1.26 4.18 -6.00
C LEU A 23 -0.70 5.51 -6.49
N VAL A 24 0.62 5.69 -6.38
CA VAL A 24 1.31 6.90 -6.84
C VAL A 24 1.76 6.73 -8.29
N VAL A 25 1.49 7.71 -9.14
CA VAL A 25 1.86 7.74 -10.57
C VAL A 25 2.64 9.01 -10.90
N PRO A 26 3.50 9.01 -11.93
CA PRO A 26 4.32 10.18 -12.26
C PRO A 26 3.50 11.39 -12.72
N ASP A 27 2.52 11.16 -13.59
CA ASP A 27 1.79 12.21 -14.32
C ASP A 27 0.34 11.80 -14.62
N GLU A 28 -0.44 12.76 -15.13
CA GLU A 28 -1.87 12.58 -15.47
C GLU A 28 -2.10 11.52 -16.56
N THR A 29 -1.16 11.36 -17.48
CA THR A 29 -1.29 10.36 -18.56
C THR A 29 -1.24 8.96 -17.96
N ALA A 30 -0.34 8.72 -17.02
CA ALA A 30 -0.27 7.48 -16.26
C ALA A 30 -1.50 7.27 -15.35
N ALA A 31 -2.09 8.36 -14.83
CA ALA A 31 -3.25 8.31 -13.94
C ALA A 31 -4.48 7.68 -14.60
N VAL A 32 -4.78 8.01 -15.86
CA VAL A 32 -5.97 7.51 -16.58
C VAL A 32 -5.99 5.98 -16.63
N ALA A 33 -4.87 5.36 -17.03
CA ALA A 33 -4.75 3.91 -17.09
C ALA A 33 -4.74 3.30 -15.67
N ALA A 34 -4.06 3.94 -14.72
CA ALA A 34 -3.99 3.49 -13.34
C ALA A 34 -5.36 3.44 -12.66
N HIS A 35 -6.21 4.46 -12.84
CA HIS A 35 -7.58 4.48 -12.31
C HIS A 35 -8.40 3.28 -12.79
N THR A 36 -8.36 3.01 -14.09
CA THR A 36 -9.11 1.90 -14.70
C THR A 36 -8.64 0.55 -14.15
N ASN A 37 -7.32 0.35 -14.09
CA ASN A 37 -6.74 -0.89 -13.59
C ASN A 37 -7.00 -1.10 -12.09
N LEU A 38 -6.85 -0.05 -11.29
CA LEU A 38 -7.03 -0.11 -9.84
C LEU A 38 -8.50 -0.36 -9.47
N ALA A 39 -9.44 0.28 -10.17
CA ALA A 39 -10.87 0.02 -10.01
C ALA A 39 -11.23 -1.44 -10.33
N LYS A 40 -10.65 -1.99 -11.41
CA LYS A 40 -10.85 -3.40 -11.78
C LYS A 40 -10.32 -4.36 -10.71
N VAL A 41 -9.12 -4.11 -10.18
CA VAL A 41 -8.53 -4.91 -9.09
C VAL A 41 -9.44 -4.88 -7.86
N VAL A 42 -9.83 -3.70 -7.39
CA VAL A 42 -10.72 -3.57 -6.22
C VAL A 42 -12.06 -4.29 -6.43
N ALA A 43 -12.68 -4.14 -7.61
CA ALA A 43 -13.95 -4.77 -7.94
C ALA A 43 -13.86 -6.30 -7.97
N GLN A 44 -12.77 -6.85 -8.50
CA GLN A 44 -12.54 -8.30 -8.55
C GLN A 44 -12.34 -8.90 -7.16
N LEU A 45 -11.61 -8.20 -6.29
CA LEU A 45 -11.28 -8.72 -4.96
C LEU A 45 -12.43 -8.61 -3.96
N ARG A 46 -13.42 -7.74 -4.20
CA ARG A 46 -14.60 -7.53 -3.34
C ARG A 46 -14.27 -7.28 -1.86
N ILE A 47 -13.08 -6.75 -1.57
CA ILE A 47 -12.59 -6.46 -0.21
C ILE A 47 -13.05 -5.11 0.34
N GLY A 48 -13.85 -4.36 -0.42
CA GLY A 48 -14.37 -3.04 -0.01
C GLY A 48 -13.28 -1.98 0.17
N ALA A 49 -12.22 -2.05 -0.64
CA ALA A 49 -11.18 -1.02 -0.68
C ALA A 49 -11.63 0.18 -1.54
N LYS A 50 -11.20 1.38 -1.18
CA LYS A 50 -11.38 2.61 -1.95
C LYS A 50 -10.10 2.87 -2.77
N PRO A 51 -10.14 2.79 -4.10
CA PRO A 51 -8.96 3.04 -4.93
C PRO A 51 -8.65 4.55 -4.95
N GLN A 52 -7.39 4.92 -4.70
CA GLN A 52 -6.89 6.29 -4.76
C GLN A 52 -5.69 6.32 -5.69
N VAL A 53 -5.76 7.10 -6.77
CA VAL A 53 -4.60 7.37 -7.63
C VAL A 53 -4.09 8.76 -7.31
N ILE A 54 -2.80 8.86 -6.99
CA ILE A 54 -2.16 10.09 -6.58
C ILE A 54 -1.10 10.44 -7.62
N VAL A 55 -1.24 11.58 -8.28
CA VAL A 55 -0.26 12.05 -9.26
C VAL A 55 0.85 12.78 -8.53
N SER A 56 2.08 12.30 -8.66
CA SER A 56 3.24 12.88 -7.95
C SER A 56 3.62 14.25 -8.48
N GLN A 57 3.57 14.49 -9.80
CA GLN A 57 4.02 15.75 -10.42
C GLN A 57 5.42 16.18 -9.95
N GLY A 58 6.32 15.21 -9.73
CA GLY A 58 7.68 15.45 -9.24
C GLY A 58 7.82 15.66 -7.73
N GLN A 59 6.73 15.60 -6.95
CA GLN A 59 6.80 15.62 -5.49
C GLN A 59 7.51 14.37 -4.94
N PRO A 60 8.36 14.52 -3.90
CA PRO A 60 9.03 13.38 -3.26
C PRO A 60 8.02 12.40 -2.65
N PHE A 61 8.24 11.11 -2.89
CA PHE A 61 7.37 10.05 -2.34
C PHE A 61 7.14 10.14 -0.82
N PRO A 62 8.14 10.42 0.04
CA PRO A 62 7.91 10.54 1.48
C PRO A 62 6.93 11.66 1.86
N GLU A 63 6.87 12.74 1.08
CA GLU A 63 5.93 13.84 1.31
C GLU A 63 4.52 13.45 0.90
N ILE A 64 4.38 12.79 -0.26
CA ILE A 64 3.10 12.23 -0.74
C ILE A 64 2.57 11.19 0.27
N LEU A 65 3.44 10.29 0.74
CA LEU A 65 3.10 9.26 1.71
C LEU A 65 2.56 9.88 3.00
N ARG A 66 3.24 10.90 3.53
CA ARG A 66 2.81 11.59 4.75
C ARG A 66 1.48 12.30 4.55
N SER A 67 1.36 13.16 3.52
CA SER A 67 0.15 13.94 3.29
C SER A 67 -1.08 13.08 3.01
N SER A 68 -0.90 11.92 2.37
CA SER A 68 -2.00 11.00 2.05
C SER A 68 -2.35 10.00 3.15
N SER A 69 -1.51 9.83 4.18
CA SER A 69 -1.63 8.73 5.15
C SER A 69 -1.46 9.13 6.62
N GLN A 70 -1.17 10.40 6.94
CA GLN A 70 -0.95 10.86 8.32
C GLN A 70 -2.16 10.65 9.24
N ASP A 71 -3.37 10.69 8.70
CA ASP A 71 -4.63 10.58 9.45
C ASP A 71 -5.18 9.14 9.47
N ALA A 72 -4.43 8.16 8.97
CA ALA A 72 -4.83 6.76 9.02
C ALA A 72 -4.68 6.17 10.43
N ASP A 73 -5.44 5.12 10.76
CA ASP A 73 -5.21 4.37 12.00
C ASP A 73 -4.01 3.41 11.89
N LEU A 74 -3.73 2.91 10.68
CA LEU A 74 -2.65 1.96 10.38
C LEU A 74 -2.21 2.10 8.92
N VAL A 75 -0.90 2.04 8.68
CA VAL A 75 -0.32 2.08 7.33
C VAL A 75 0.35 0.74 6.98
N PHE A 76 -0.05 0.14 5.86
CA PHE A 76 0.72 -0.94 5.23
C PHE A 76 1.58 -0.34 4.11
N LEU A 77 2.90 -0.44 4.24
CA LEU A 77 3.83 0.15 3.27
C LEU A 77 4.71 -0.92 2.64
N GLY A 78 4.71 -0.98 1.30
CA GLY A 78 5.58 -1.90 0.56
C GLY A 78 7.06 -1.54 0.78
N MET A 79 7.89 -2.54 1.04
CA MET A 79 9.34 -2.36 1.09
C MET A 79 10.02 -3.04 -0.10
N ALA A 80 11.09 -2.44 -0.61
CA ALA A 80 11.89 -3.02 -1.68
C ALA A 80 12.70 -4.22 -1.16
N THR A 81 12.84 -5.27 -1.96
CA THR A 81 13.68 -6.42 -1.62
C THR A 81 15.12 -5.97 -1.36
N PRO A 82 15.70 -6.27 -0.19
CA PRO A 82 17.10 -6.02 0.06
C PRO A 82 17.99 -6.74 -0.95
N LYS A 83 18.95 -6.02 -1.55
CA LYS A 83 19.95 -6.61 -2.46
C LYS A 83 21.13 -7.18 -1.67
N GLU A 84 21.93 -8.03 -2.29
CA GLU A 84 23.09 -8.68 -1.64
C GLU A 84 24.13 -7.66 -1.13
N ASP A 85 24.31 -6.55 -1.83
CA ASP A 85 25.27 -5.48 -1.51
C ASP A 85 24.70 -4.41 -0.53
N LEU A 86 23.52 -4.67 0.02
CA LEU A 86 22.81 -3.71 0.86
C LEU A 86 23.52 -3.46 2.20
N GLN A 87 23.79 -2.19 2.49
CA GLN A 87 24.20 -1.77 3.83
C GLN A 87 22.98 -1.75 4.76
N TYR A 88 22.86 -2.78 5.60
CA TYR A 88 21.73 -2.97 6.51
C TYR A 88 21.37 -1.71 7.31
N SER A 89 22.34 -1.06 7.94
CA SER A 89 22.11 0.13 8.77
C SER A 89 21.48 1.26 7.96
N LYS A 90 22.03 1.59 6.79
CA LYS A 90 21.51 2.65 5.92
C LYS A 90 20.11 2.34 5.41
N TYR A 91 19.85 1.09 5.06
CA TYR A 91 18.53 0.67 4.61
C TYR A 91 17.49 0.76 5.74
N TYR A 92 17.83 0.25 6.91
CA TYR A 92 16.94 0.29 8.08
C TYR A 92 16.68 1.74 8.53
N GLU A 93 17.69 2.60 8.56
CA GLU A 93 17.51 4.05 8.78
C GLU A 93 16.59 4.68 7.73
N GLY A 94 16.66 4.23 6.48
CA GLY A 94 15.75 4.65 5.41
C GLY A 94 14.30 4.28 5.71
N LEU A 95 14.05 3.05 6.17
CA LEU A 95 12.71 2.61 6.60
C LEU A 95 12.22 3.44 7.79
N GLN A 96 13.06 3.67 8.80
CA GLN A 96 12.71 4.51 9.95
C GLN A 96 12.33 5.93 9.53
N LYS A 97 13.14 6.56 8.66
CA LYS A 97 12.85 7.90 8.12
C LYS A 97 11.54 7.94 7.33
N MET A 98 11.22 6.87 6.59
CA MET A 98 9.98 6.76 5.83
C MET A 98 8.75 6.69 6.76
N ALA A 99 8.87 6.01 7.90
CA ALA A 99 7.80 5.91 8.90
C ALA A 99 7.64 7.17 9.77
N THR A 100 8.60 8.10 9.76
CA THR A 100 8.54 9.31 10.58
C THR A 100 7.35 10.20 10.21
N GLY A 101 6.50 10.46 11.20
CA GLY A 101 5.29 11.27 11.04
C GLY A 101 4.11 10.50 10.47
N LEU A 102 4.22 9.17 10.34
CA LEU A 102 3.09 8.29 10.06
C LEU A 102 2.56 7.66 11.35
N PRO A 103 1.29 7.23 11.34
CA PRO A 103 0.74 6.28 12.31
C PRO A 103 1.54 4.97 12.38
N ALA A 104 1.07 4.03 13.19
CA ALA A 104 1.62 2.67 13.21
C ALA A 104 1.77 2.13 11.78
N THR A 105 3.00 1.77 11.41
CA THR A 105 3.36 1.41 10.03
C THR A 105 3.93 0.00 9.99
N ILE A 106 3.30 -0.86 9.19
CA ILE A 106 3.75 -2.22 8.91
C ILE A 106 4.44 -2.21 7.54
N PHE A 107 5.76 -2.39 7.54
CA PHE A 107 6.50 -2.64 6.30
C PHE A 107 6.24 -4.05 5.79
N VAL A 108 5.88 -4.16 4.51
CA VAL A 108 5.49 -5.43 3.88
C VAL A 108 6.38 -5.68 2.69
N LEU A 109 7.20 -6.73 2.77
CA LEU A 109 7.90 -7.27 1.61
C LEU A 109 6.97 -8.26 0.91
N ALA A 110 6.43 -7.88 -0.25
CA ALA A 110 5.60 -8.78 -1.03
C ALA A 110 6.48 -9.76 -1.82
N ALA A 111 6.17 -11.06 -1.73
CA ALA A 111 6.70 -12.03 -2.69
C ALA A 111 6.00 -11.76 -4.05
N PRO A 112 6.75 -11.47 -5.13
CA PRO A 112 6.18 -11.05 -6.41
C PRO A 112 5.26 -12.09 -7.08
N ASP A 113 5.39 -13.37 -6.71
CA ASP A 113 4.69 -14.49 -7.37
C ASP A 113 3.55 -15.11 -6.53
N PHE A 114 3.03 -14.41 -5.52
CA PHE A 114 1.94 -14.96 -4.70
C PHE A 114 0.59 -14.85 -5.43
N ALA A 115 0.01 -15.99 -5.80
CA ALA A 115 -1.27 -16.09 -6.51
C ALA A 115 -2.46 -15.66 -5.61
N PHE A 116 -2.65 -14.35 -5.49
CA PHE A 116 -3.65 -13.71 -4.64
C PHE A 116 -5.09 -14.19 -4.88
N SER A 117 -5.42 -14.48 -6.15
CA SER A 117 -6.74 -14.97 -6.54
C SER A 117 -7.04 -16.38 -6.03
N GLU A 118 -6.01 -17.22 -5.85
CA GLU A 118 -6.19 -18.62 -5.45
C GLU A 118 -6.52 -18.75 -3.96
N VAL A 119 -6.02 -17.83 -3.13
CA VAL A 119 -6.24 -17.85 -1.67
C VAL A 119 -7.60 -17.28 -1.26
N LEU A 120 -8.18 -16.41 -2.08
CA LEU A 120 -9.45 -15.73 -1.79
C LEU A 120 -10.66 -16.32 -2.52
N GLN A 121 -10.47 -17.28 -3.44
CA GLN A 121 -11.57 -18.06 -3.98
C GLN A 121 -12.06 -19.02 -2.88
N LYS A 122 -13.28 -18.77 -2.38
CA LYS A 122 -14.07 -19.81 -1.72
C LYS A 122 -14.70 -20.66 -2.81
N ASP A 123 -14.63 -21.98 -2.65
CA ASP A 123 -15.51 -22.93 -3.33
C ASP A 123 -16.99 -22.50 -3.22
#